data_AF-A0A7V3HBW2-F1
#
_entry.id   AF-A0A7V3HBW2-F1
#
_cell.length_a   1.000
_cell.length_b   1.000
_cell.length_c   1.000
_cell.angle_alpha   90.00
_cell.angle_beta   90.00
_cell.angle_gamma   90.00
#
_symmetry.space_group_name_H-M   'P 1'
#
loop_
_entity.id
_entity.type
_entity.pdbx_description
1 polymer ?
#
loop_
_entity_poly.entity_id
_entity_poly.type
_entity_poly.pdbx_seq_one_letter_code
_entity_poly.pdbx_strand_id
1 'polypeptide(L)'
;EGDIFIENLVKDLEKKRNIFINEISKLKKVRIEKPQGTFYSFPDFSEYEKDSVKLSNLILEKAQVITVPGIEFGMEGHLRISYCGSEKDIIEGIKRIQKILD
;
A
#
# COMPACT_ATOMS: atom_id res chain seq x y z
N GLU A 1 3.80 28.76 14.77
CA GLU A 1 2.51 28.15 14.36
C GLU A 1 2.66 27.08 13.28
N GLY A 2 3.54 27.25 12.29
CA GLY A 2 3.80 26.22 11.26
C GLY A 2 4.38 24.90 11.80
N ASP A 3 5.25 24.94 12.81
CA ASP A 3 5.91 23.73 13.33
C ASP A 3 4.92 22.74 13.97
N ILE A 4 3.94 23.22 14.74
CA ILE A 4 2.91 22.38 15.38
C ILE A 4 2.04 21.68 14.32
N PHE A 5 1.74 22.37 13.22
CA PHE A 5 0.98 21.79 12.12
C PHE A 5 1.76 20.66 11.44
N ILE A 6 3.06 20.87 11.18
CA ILE A 6 3.94 19.85 10.60
C ILE A 6 4.08 18.65 11.54
N GLU A 7 4.29 18.87 12.83
CA GLU A 7 4.41 17.79 13.82
C GLU A 7 3.14 16.93 13.90
N ASN A 8 1.95 17.55 13.87
CA ASN A 8 0.69 16.82 13.86
C ASN A 8 0.50 16.02 12.55
N LEU A 9 0.83 16.62 11.41
CA LEU A 9 0.78 15.93 10.12
C LEU A 9 1.71 14.70 10.09
N VAL A 10 2.93 14.83 10.62
CA VAL A 10 3.89 13.72 10.70
C VAL A 10 3.34 12.58 11.57
N LYS A 11 2.74 12.90 12.74
CA LYS A 11 2.11 11.90 13.62
C LYS A 11 0.95 11.18 12.94
N ASP A 12 0.11 11.91 12.21
CA ASP A 12 -1.01 11.33 11.47
C ASP A 12 -0.54 10.40 10.35
N LEU A 13 0.47 10.82 9.58
CA LEU A 13 1.07 9.99 8.53
C LEU A 13 1.74 8.74 9.11
N GLU A 14 2.42 8.87 10.25
CA GLU A 14 3.02 7.74 10.95
C GLU A 14 1.97 6.74 11.42
N LYS A 15 0.85 7.23 11.98
CA LYS A 15 -0.28 6.38 12.38
C LYS A 15 -0.85 5.63 11.19
N LYS A 16 -1.11 6.31 10.07
CA LYS A 16 -1.61 5.71 8.82
C LYS A 16 -0.64 4.68 8.25
N ARG A 17 0.66 4.97 8.26
CA ARG A 17 1.72 4.03 7.85
C ARG A 17 1.67 2.76 8.69
N ASN A 18 1.58 2.89 10.02
CA ASN A 18 1.56 1.75 10.92
C ASN A 18 0.30 0.88 10.69
N ILE A 19 -0.86 1.49 10.47
CA ILE A 19 -2.10 0.77 10.11
C ILE A 19 -1.91 0.03 8.78
N PHE A 20 -1.41 0.72 7.74
CA PHE A 20 -1.16 0.13 6.43
C PHE A 20 -0.25 -1.10 6.51
N ILE A 21 0.90 -0.98 7.19
CA ILE A 21 1.85 -2.08 7.37
C ILE A 21 1.19 -3.23 8.14
N ASN A 22 0.48 -2.94 9.23
CA ASN A 22 -0.15 -3.99 10.03
C ASN A 22 -1.20 -4.78 9.24
N GLU A 23 -1.98 -4.13 8.39
CA GLU A 23 -2.98 -4.81 7.57
C GLU A 23 -2.34 -5.57 6.41
N ILE A 24 -1.36 -4.98 5.71
CA ILE A 24 -0.76 -5.63 4.54
C ILE A 24 0.16 -6.79 4.92
N SER A 25 0.81 -6.73 6.09
CA SER A 25 1.58 -7.84 6.65
C SER A 25 0.72 -9.06 7.02
N LYS A 26 -0.62 -8.96 7.01
CA LYS A 26 -1.50 -10.12 7.17
C LYS A 26 -1.56 -10.99 5.92
N LEU A 27 -1.21 -10.45 4.74
CA LEU A 27 -1.10 -11.24 3.53
C LEU A 27 0.18 -12.07 3.57
N LYS A 28 0.04 -13.40 3.59
CA LYS A 28 1.18 -14.31 3.80
C LYS A 28 2.25 -14.26 2.71
N LYS A 29 1.87 -13.94 1.48
CA LYS A 29 2.80 -13.89 0.33
C LYS A 29 3.14 -12.46 -0.12
N VAL A 30 2.83 -11.46 0.71
CA VAL A 30 3.30 -10.08 0.46
C VAL A 30 4.50 -9.82 1.35
N ARG A 31 5.60 -9.37 0.75
CA ARG A 31 6.73 -8.85 1.54
C ARG A 31 6.65 -7.34 1.54
N ILE A 32 6.85 -6.74 2.69
CA ILE A 32 6.85 -5.29 2.83
C ILE A 32 7.97 -4.86 3.76
N GLU A 33 8.75 -3.89 3.30
CA GLU A 33 9.68 -3.18 4.16
C GLU A 33 9.00 -1.94 4.74
N LYS A 34 9.18 -1.69 6.03
CA LYS A 34 8.61 -0.51 6.68
C LYS A 34 9.27 0.75 6.10
N PRO A 35 8.54 1.61 5.35
CA PRO A 35 9.14 2.82 4.81
C PRO A 35 9.58 3.74 5.95
N GLN A 36 10.82 4.22 5.91
CA GLN A 36 11.37 5.13 6.92
C GLN A 36 10.76 6.54 6.86
N GLY A 37 10.08 6.87 5.76
CA GLY A 37 9.34 8.12 5.56
C GLY A 37 8.42 8.06 4.34
N THR A 38 7.87 9.21 3.94
CA THR A 38 6.88 9.39 2.85
C THR A 38 5.47 8.87 3.16
N PHE A 39 4.57 8.99 2.18
CA PHE A 39 3.19 8.51 2.20
C PHE A 39 2.93 7.38 1.17
N TYR A 40 4.00 6.78 0.64
CA TYR A 40 3.97 5.66 -0.29
C TYR A 40 4.66 4.44 0.28
N SER A 41 4.21 3.26 -0.12
CA SER A 41 4.90 2.00 0.13
C SER A 41 4.99 1.19 -1.16
N PHE A 42 6.01 0.33 -1.22
CA PHE A 42 6.27 -0.61 -2.31
C PHE A 42 6.27 -2.05 -1.76
N PRO A 43 5.11 -2.59 -1.34
CA PRO A 43 4.96 -4.02 -1.10
C PRO A 43 5.31 -4.84 -2.35
N ASP A 44 6.03 -5.94 -2.11
CA ASP A 44 6.37 -6.98 -3.07
C ASP A 44 5.23 -8.01 -3.12
N PHE A 45 4.61 -8.11 -4.29
CA PHE A 45 3.57 -9.09 -4.60
C PHE A 45 4.05 -10.14 -5.63
N SER A 46 5.36 -10.23 -5.89
CA SER A 46 5.94 -11.14 -6.88
C SER A 46 5.61 -12.61 -6.64
N GLU A 47 5.29 -13.00 -5.40
CA GLU A 47 4.82 -14.35 -5.06
C GLU A 47 3.35 -14.62 -5.48
N TYR A 48 2.54 -13.59 -5.70
CA TYR A 48 1.19 -13.70 -6.27
C TYR A 48 1.22 -13.61 -7.80
N GLU A 49 1.86 -12.58 -8.33
CA GLU A 49 1.99 -12.32 -9.77
C GLU A 49 3.24 -11.47 -10.00
N LYS A 50 4.10 -11.89 -10.94
CA LYS A 50 5.34 -11.16 -11.25
C LYS A 50 5.06 -9.93 -12.10
N ASP A 51 4.04 -10.01 -12.94
CA ASP A 51 3.62 -8.88 -13.77
C ASP A 51 2.83 -7.86 -12.93
N SER A 52 3.53 -6.80 -12.50
CA SER A 52 2.94 -5.73 -11.70
C SER A 52 1.79 -4.99 -12.41
N VAL A 53 1.79 -4.92 -13.74
CA VAL A 53 0.72 -4.27 -14.53
C VAL A 53 -0.53 -5.14 -14.48
N LYS A 54 -0.36 -6.44 -14.74
CA LYS A 54 -1.47 -7.40 -14.68
C LYS A 54 -2.06 -7.49 -13.27
N LEU A 55 -1.22 -7.48 -12.24
CA LEU A 55 -1.67 -7.47 -10.85
C LEU A 55 -2.44 -6.18 -10.52
N SER A 56 -1.91 -5.02 -10.92
CA SER A 56 -2.56 -3.73 -10.69
C SER A 56 -3.96 -3.68 -11.35
N ASN A 57 -4.07 -4.13 -12.60
CA ASN A 57 -5.35 -4.24 -13.31
C ASN A 57 -6.32 -5.21 -12.62
N LEU A 58 -5.84 -6.37 -12.17
CA LEU A 58 -6.68 -7.35 -11.48
C LEU A 58 -7.24 -6.80 -10.17
N ILE A 59 -6.43 -6.07 -9.40
CA ILE A 59 -6.86 -5.39 -8.18
C ILE A 59 -7.86 -4.28 -8.51
N LEU A 60 -7.62 -3.51 -9.58
CA LEU A 60 -8.54 -2.47 -10.01
C LEU A 60 -9.91 -3.05 -10.40
N GLU A 61 -9.94 -4.08 -11.22
CA GLU A 61 -11.19 -4.69 -11.72
C GLU A 61 -11.97 -5.40 -10.62
N LYS A 62 -11.30 -6.16 -9.75
CA LYS A 62 -11.97 -7.01 -8.76
C LYS A 62 -12.15 -6.36 -7.39
N ALA A 63 -11.14 -5.64 -6.92
CA ALA A 63 -11.16 -4.99 -5.60
C ALA A 63 -11.61 -3.52 -5.68
N GLN A 64 -11.69 -2.94 -6.88
CA GLN A 64 -11.95 -1.51 -7.09
C GLN A 64 -10.94 -0.64 -6.32
N VAL A 65 -9.69 -1.10 -6.24
CA VAL A 65 -8.59 -0.38 -5.60
C VAL A 65 -7.58 0.00 -6.68
N ILE A 66 -7.31 1.30 -6.80
CA ILE A 66 -6.28 1.79 -7.72
C ILE A 66 -4.92 1.62 -7.04
N THR A 67 -4.03 0.90 -7.69
CA THR A 67 -2.61 0.78 -7.35
C THR A 67 -1.77 1.24 -8.54
N VAL A 68 -0.49 1.53 -8.34
CA VAL A 68 0.41 1.87 -9.45
C VAL A 68 1.41 0.74 -9.63
N PRO A 69 1.59 0.21 -10.85
CA PRO A 69 2.48 -0.91 -11.08
C PRO A 69 3.95 -0.49 -10.82
N GLY A 70 4.68 -1.32 -10.09
CA GLY A 70 6.07 -1.05 -9.72
C GLY A 70 7.03 -1.06 -10.90
N ILE A 71 6.66 -1.67 -12.04
CA ILE A 71 7.46 -1.64 -13.28
C ILE A 71 7.78 -0.22 -13.75
N GLU A 72 6.87 0.75 -13.53
CA GLU A 72 7.10 2.16 -13.86
C GLU A 72 8.24 2.79 -13.02
N PHE A 73 8.59 2.14 -11.91
CA PHE A 73 9.69 2.51 -11.01
C PHE A 73 10.88 1.55 -11.12
N GLY A 74 10.88 0.61 -12.08
CA GLY A 74 11.91 -0.42 -12.23
C GLY A 74 11.84 -1.54 -11.19
N MET A 75 10.76 -1.64 -10.43
CA MET A 75 10.53 -2.67 -9.42
C MET A 75 9.42 -3.63 -9.87
N GLU A 76 9.76 -4.58 -10.74
CA GLU A 76 8.83 -5.61 -11.18
C GLU A 76 8.34 -6.47 -10.00
N GLY A 77 7.09 -6.94 -10.06
CA GLY A 77 6.42 -7.64 -8.96
C GLY A 77 5.98 -6.76 -7.78
N HIS A 78 6.39 -5.48 -7.72
CA HIS A 78 5.99 -4.57 -6.65
C HIS A 78 4.80 -3.71 -7.08
N LEU A 79 4.04 -3.21 -6.11
CA LEU A 79 2.99 -2.22 -6.33
C LEU A 79 3.22 -1.00 -5.46
N ARG A 80 3.11 0.20 -6.05
CA ARG A 80 3.12 1.44 -5.29
C ARG A 80 1.73 1.73 -4.76
N ILE A 81 1.61 1.77 -3.44
CA ILE A 81 0.36 2.06 -2.73
C ILE A 81 0.54 3.30 -1.87
N SER A 82 -0.40 4.25 -1.97
CA SER A 82 -0.44 5.45 -1.12
C SER A 82 -1.36 5.25 0.08
N TYR A 83 -0.88 5.56 1.28
CA TYR A 83 -1.68 5.55 2.51
C TYR A 83 -2.05 6.96 2.99
N CYS A 84 -2.23 7.90 2.05
CA CYS A 84 -2.59 9.28 2.36
C CYS A 84 -4.09 9.46 2.70
N GLY A 85 -4.93 8.48 2.36
CA GLY A 85 -6.38 8.49 2.61
C GLY A 85 -6.78 8.40 4.08
N SER A 86 -8.07 8.20 4.34
CA SER A 86 -8.58 7.99 5.70
C SER A 86 -8.14 6.63 6.24
N GLU A 87 -8.03 6.48 7.56
CA GLU A 87 -7.71 5.18 8.18
C GLU A 87 -8.68 4.08 7.73
N LYS A 88 -9.97 4.41 7.58
CA LYS A 88 -11.00 3.49 7.08
C LYS A 88 -10.74 3.05 5.64
N ASP A 89 -10.38 3.98 4.75
CA ASP A 89 -10.13 3.70 3.34
C ASP A 89 -8.89 2.81 3.17
N ILE A 90 -7.86 3.04 3.99
CA ILE A 90 -6.64 2.23 4.02
C ILE A 90 -6.98 0.79 4.41
N ILE A 91 -7.70 0.61 5.53
CA ILE A 91 -8.07 -0.71 6.03
C ILE A 91 -8.98 -1.44 5.02
N GLU A 92 -9.98 -0.76 4.50
CA GLU A 92 -10.93 -1.33 3.53
C GLU A 92 -10.23 -1.70 2.22
N GLY A 93 -9.36 -0.82 1.69
CA GLY A 93 -8.60 -1.09 0.47
C GLY A 93 -7.72 -2.34 0.59
N ILE A 94 -7.00 -2.49 1.71
CA ILE A 94 -6.16 -3.67 1.95
C ILE A 94 -7.02 -4.92 2.15
N LYS A 95 -8.14 -4.85 2.87
CA LYS A 95 -9.07 -5.98 3.03
C LYS A 95 -9.63 -6.45 1.69
N ARG A 96 -9.96 -5.53 0.78
CA ARG A 96 -10.42 -5.89 -0.56
C ARG A 96 -9.31 -6.56 -1.38
N ILE A 97 -8.09 -6.04 -1.31
CA ILE A 97 -6.93 -6.69 -1.94
C ILE A 97 -6.75 -8.10 -1.38
N GLN A 98 -6.78 -8.25 -0.05
CA GLN A 98 -6.66 -9.54 0.61
C GLN A 98 -7.71 -10.54 0.12
N LYS A 99 -8.98 -10.12 0.02
CA LYS A 99 -10.07 -10.98 -0.45
C LYS A 99 -9.92 -11.47 -1.90
N ILE A 100 -9.15 -10.76 -2.73
CA ILE A 100 -8.93 -11.13 -4.13
C ILE A 100 -7.67 -11.97 -4.30
N LEU A 101 -6.66 -11.77 -3.46
CA LEU A 101 -5.36 -12.43 -3.58
C LEU A 101 -5.20 -13.68 -2.70
N ASP A 102 -5.84 -13.71 -1.53
CA ASP A 102 -5.86 -14.82 -0.56
C ASP A 102 -7.22 -15.55 -0.59
#